data_AF-A0A150Q5H6-F1
#
_entry.id   AF-A0A150Q5H6-F1
#
_cell.length_a   1.000
_cell.length_b   1.000
_cell.length_c   1.000
_cell.angle_alpha   90.00
_cell.angle_beta   90.00
_cell.angle_gamma   90.00
#
_symmetry.space_group_name_H-M   'P 1'
#
loop_
_entity.id
_entity.type
_entity.pdbx_description
1 polymer ?
#
loop_
_entity_poly.entity_id
_entity_poly.type
_entity_poly.pdbx_seq_one_letter_code
_entity_poly.pdbx_strand_id
1 'polypeptide(L)'
;MKRTIRGPSFRAAAFRLGVASLIAAALASGCGGSPPPAASAKATARPAPAARDGQGARTAAVEQRAQREAQRAWCVYLEELYERASEQANGWPKFEECTQRTTMASPRMLRATSECSLAALRRFEGDPFTPAYAEEVSRCGAEAMTATSLPRSDLAPYMAVLCGRLAGCGDLDYATCRQSLEDGLGPQLERAIGAMNSRGRQEVRACFGKLACGGDLGPQISACLEPIMDDLLWLPG
;
A
#
# COMPACT_ATOMS: atom_id res chain seq x y z
N MET A 1 45.90 4.01 13.52
CA MET A 1 44.73 4.04 14.44
C MET A 1 43.48 3.81 13.61
N LYS A 2 42.86 2.62 13.72
CA LYS A 2 41.63 2.23 13.00
C LYS A 2 40.43 2.56 13.91
N ARG A 3 39.57 3.49 13.50
CA ARG A 3 38.26 3.72 14.16
C ARG A 3 37.18 3.04 13.34
N THR A 4 36.67 1.94 13.88
CA THR A 4 35.50 1.23 13.38
C THR A 4 34.26 1.99 13.86
N ILE A 5 33.62 2.77 12.98
CA ILE A 5 32.33 3.39 13.28
C ILE A 5 31.25 2.33 13.02
N ARG A 6 30.85 1.61 14.08
CA ARG A 6 29.58 0.88 14.10
C ARG A 6 28.48 1.91 14.36
N GLY A 7 27.93 2.48 13.28
CA GLY A 7 26.71 3.28 13.34
C GLY A 7 25.49 2.38 13.57
N PRO A 8 24.49 2.82 14.35
CA PRO A 8 23.23 2.08 14.49
C PRO A 8 22.50 2.01 13.14
N SER A 9 22.00 0.82 12.79
CA SER A 9 21.34 0.52 11.52
C SER A 9 20.24 1.52 11.16
N PHE A 10 20.34 2.13 9.97
CA PHE A 10 19.34 3.02 9.35
C PHE A 10 17.94 2.42 9.19
N ARG A 11 17.78 1.11 9.42
CA ARG A 11 16.50 0.40 9.39
C ARG A 11 15.46 0.91 10.41
N ALA A 12 15.88 1.57 11.49
CA ALA A 12 14.97 1.93 12.58
C ALA A 12 14.23 3.28 12.42
N ALA A 13 14.71 4.20 11.58
CA ALA A 13 14.20 5.57 11.51
C ALA A 13 13.13 5.79 10.44
N ALA A 14 13.12 5.00 9.36
CA ALA A 14 12.24 5.23 8.21
C ALA A 14 10.84 4.60 8.31
N PHE A 15 10.57 3.77 9.33
CA PHE A 15 9.34 2.97 9.43
C PHE A 15 8.60 3.12 10.77
N ARG A 16 8.68 4.28 11.41
CA ARG A 16 7.63 4.69 12.38
C ARG A 16 6.50 5.43 11.68
N LEU A 17 6.06 4.90 10.54
CA LEU A 17 4.78 5.28 9.95
C LEU A 17 3.68 4.79 10.90
N GLY A 18 2.89 5.73 11.39
CA GLY A 18 1.95 5.53 12.49
C GLY A 18 0.90 4.46 12.21
N VAL A 19 1.13 3.27 12.78
CA VAL A 19 0.10 2.22 12.98
C VAL A 19 -0.62 2.40 14.34
N ALA A 20 -0.21 3.36 15.16
CA ALA A 20 -0.70 3.52 16.55
C ALA A 20 -1.98 4.38 16.71
N SER A 21 -2.85 4.49 15.71
CA SER A 21 -4.15 5.18 15.87
C SER A 21 -5.30 4.51 15.10
N LEU A 22 -5.43 3.20 15.28
CA LEU A 22 -6.56 2.41 14.75
C LEU A 22 -7.57 1.96 15.82
N ILE A 23 -7.71 2.70 16.92
CA ILE A 23 -8.70 2.36 17.95
C ILE A 23 -9.44 3.61 18.41
N ALA A 24 -10.72 3.68 18.05
CA ALA A 24 -11.87 4.08 18.88
C ALA A 24 -12.91 4.89 18.10
N ALA A 25 -13.98 4.21 17.65
CA ALA A 25 -15.33 4.76 17.53
C ALA A 25 -16.30 3.57 17.36
N ALA A 26 -16.81 3.01 18.45
CA ALA A 26 -18.13 3.30 19.01
C ALA A 26 -19.28 2.57 18.27
N LEU A 27 -19.42 1.26 18.53
CA LEU A 27 -20.69 0.56 18.34
C LEU A 27 -21.49 0.65 19.64
N ALA A 28 -22.23 1.74 19.80
CA ALA A 28 -23.27 1.89 20.82
C ALA A 28 -24.46 2.65 20.25
N SER A 29 -25.39 1.91 19.65
CA SER A 29 -26.81 2.24 19.49
C SER A 29 -27.45 0.98 18.91
N GLY A 30 -28.52 0.38 19.43
CA GLY A 30 -29.62 0.86 20.26
C GLY A 30 -30.86 0.20 19.66
N CYS A 31 -31.48 -0.75 20.38
CA CYS A 31 -32.67 -1.46 19.92
C CYS A 31 -33.80 -0.49 19.54
N GLY A 32 -34.28 -0.57 18.31
CA GLY A 32 -35.49 0.10 17.85
C GLY A 32 -36.05 -0.65 16.64
N GLY A 33 -37.16 -1.37 16.83
CA GLY A 33 -37.74 -2.25 15.82
C GLY A 33 -38.19 -1.52 14.55
N SER A 34 -38.12 -2.22 13.43
CA SER A 34 -38.75 -1.82 12.16
C SER A 34 -39.39 -3.03 11.46
N PRO A 35 -40.47 -2.81 10.68
CA PRO A 35 -41.38 -3.85 10.19
C PRO A 35 -40.79 -4.63 8.99
N PRO A 36 -41.33 -5.82 8.66
CA PRO A 36 -40.70 -6.72 7.69
C PRO A 36 -40.72 -6.14 6.26
N PRO A 37 -39.63 -6.31 5.48
CA PRO A 37 -39.64 -5.93 4.07
C PRO A 37 -40.39 -6.95 3.22
N ALA A 38 -41.15 -6.43 2.25
CA ALA A 38 -41.82 -7.20 1.21
C ALA A 38 -40.82 -7.90 0.28
N ALA A 39 -41.19 -9.12 -0.14
CA ALA A 39 -40.40 -10.00 -0.99
C ALA A 39 -39.96 -9.33 -2.31
N SER A 40 -38.65 -9.26 -2.55
CA SER A 40 -38.07 -8.88 -3.83
C SER A 40 -37.97 -10.10 -4.77
N ALA A 41 -38.48 -9.95 -5.98
CA ALA A 41 -38.48 -10.95 -7.03
C ALA A 41 -37.04 -11.28 -7.49
N LYS A 42 -36.76 -12.58 -7.68
CA LYS A 42 -35.52 -13.09 -8.26
C LYS A 42 -35.35 -12.57 -9.70
N ALA A 43 -34.43 -11.63 -9.91
CA ALA A 43 -33.92 -11.32 -11.23
C ALA A 43 -32.83 -12.33 -11.62
N THR A 44 -33.07 -13.08 -12.68
CA THR A 44 -32.12 -14.03 -13.27
C THR A 44 -30.91 -13.29 -13.85
N ALA A 45 -29.73 -13.56 -13.29
CA ALA A 45 -28.46 -13.00 -13.77
C ALA A 45 -28.14 -13.58 -15.16
N ARG A 46 -28.01 -12.68 -16.14
CA ARG A 46 -27.54 -12.99 -17.50
C ARG A 46 -26.00 -13.15 -17.45
N PRO A 47 -25.40 -14.16 -18.10
CA PRO A 47 -23.94 -14.34 -18.06
C PRO A 47 -23.23 -13.16 -18.73
N ALA A 48 -22.22 -12.61 -18.06
CA ALA A 48 -21.36 -11.58 -18.63
C ALA A 48 -20.56 -12.15 -19.83
N PRO A 49 -20.38 -11.39 -20.92
CA PRO A 49 -19.58 -11.84 -22.05
C PRO A 49 -18.11 -11.98 -21.64
N ALA A 50 -17.50 -13.09 -22.06
CA ALA A 50 -16.09 -13.41 -21.81
C ALA A 50 -15.17 -12.29 -22.34
N ALA A 51 -14.27 -11.81 -21.47
CA ALA A 51 -13.28 -10.81 -21.82
C ALA A 51 -12.30 -11.36 -22.87
N ARG A 52 -11.99 -10.56 -23.90
CA ARG A 52 -11.03 -10.92 -24.97
C ARG A 52 -9.62 -11.08 -24.39
N ASP A 53 -9.05 -12.26 -24.52
CA ASP A 53 -7.73 -12.67 -23.96
C ASP A 53 -6.53 -11.79 -24.39
N GLY A 54 -6.65 -10.98 -25.46
CA GLY A 54 -5.55 -10.13 -25.94
C GLY A 54 -5.37 -8.78 -25.22
N GLN A 55 -6.35 -8.33 -24.44
CA GLN A 55 -6.30 -7.02 -23.76
C GLN A 55 -5.52 -7.09 -22.45
N GLY A 56 -5.60 -8.22 -21.73
CA GLY A 56 -4.87 -8.42 -20.48
C GLY A 56 -3.35 -8.45 -20.65
N ALA A 57 -2.86 -9.12 -21.69
CA ALA A 57 -1.42 -9.23 -21.95
C ALA A 57 -0.75 -7.88 -22.28
N ARG A 58 -1.44 -7.01 -23.02
CA ARG A 58 -0.93 -5.66 -23.34
C ARG A 58 -0.87 -4.76 -22.11
N THR A 59 -1.90 -4.79 -21.27
CA THR A 59 -1.93 -4.02 -20.02
C THR A 59 -0.83 -4.46 -19.05
N ALA A 60 -0.62 -5.78 -18.91
CA ALA A 60 0.43 -6.33 -18.07
C ALA A 60 1.84 -5.92 -18.54
N ALA A 61 2.11 -5.93 -19.85
CA ALA A 61 3.39 -5.51 -20.39
C ALA A 61 3.68 -4.01 -20.16
N VAL A 62 2.65 -3.15 -20.29
CA VAL A 62 2.74 -1.71 -20.02
C VAL A 62 3.03 -1.46 -18.53
N GLU A 63 2.30 -2.13 -17.64
CA GLU A 63 2.52 -2.01 -16.19
C GLU A 63 3.92 -2.48 -15.79
N GLN A 64 4.38 -3.62 -16.33
CA GLN A 64 5.71 -4.14 -16.03
C GLN A 64 6.82 -3.18 -16.48
N ARG A 65 6.66 -2.53 -17.64
CA ARG A 65 7.58 -1.49 -18.09
C ARG A 65 7.58 -0.30 -17.13
N ALA A 66 6.39 0.20 -16.76
CA ALA A 66 6.26 1.30 -15.82
C ALA A 66 6.90 0.97 -14.46
N GLN A 67 6.74 -0.26 -13.97
CA GLN A 67 7.36 -0.73 -12.73
C GLN A 67 8.88 -0.69 -12.81
N ARG A 68 9.49 -1.17 -13.91
CA ARG A 68 10.95 -1.12 -14.09
C ARG A 68 11.48 0.31 -14.11
N GLU A 69 10.80 1.20 -14.82
CA GLU A 69 11.19 2.61 -14.87
C GLU A 69 11.06 3.30 -13.51
N ALA A 70 10.00 2.99 -12.74
CA ALA A 70 9.82 3.51 -11.39
C ALA A 70 10.86 2.94 -10.41
N GLN A 71 11.16 1.65 -10.49
CA GLN A 71 12.23 1.01 -9.71
C GLN A 71 13.58 1.65 -10.00
N ARG A 72 13.90 1.90 -11.27
CA ARG A 72 15.13 2.61 -11.64
C ARG A 72 15.20 4.01 -11.04
N ALA A 73 14.10 4.77 -11.06
CA ALA A 73 14.07 6.10 -10.45
C ALA A 73 14.35 6.04 -8.93
N TRP A 74 13.80 5.03 -8.25
CA TRP A 74 14.08 4.77 -6.83
C TRP A 74 15.55 4.42 -6.59
N CYS A 75 16.15 3.58 -7.44
CA CYS A 75 17.55 3.21 -7.33
C CYS A 75 18.51 4.39 -7.58
N VAL A 76 18.17 5.27 -8.53
CA VAL A 76 18.92 6.52 -8.76
C VAL A 76 18.88 7.41 -7.52
N TYR A 77 17.72 7.54 -6.88
CA TYR A 77 17.61 8.26 -5.61
C TYR A 77 18.54 7.66 -4.53
N LEU A 78 18.53 6.34 -4.35
CA LEU A 78 19.36 5.68 -3.35
C LEU A 78 20.86 5.76 -3.66
N GLU A 79 21.24 5.76 -4.93
CA GLU A 79 22.62 5.99 -5.35
C GLU A 79 23.09 7.40 -5.00
N GLU A 80 22.32 8.43 -5.33
CA GLU A 80 22.64 9.82 -4.99
C GLU A 80 22.71 10.03 -3.46
N LEU A 81 21.83 9.36 -2.71
CA LEU A 81 21.89 9.35 -1.24
C LEU A 81 23.18 8.70 -0.73
N TYR A 82 23.59 7.57 -1.33
CA TYR A 82 24.81 6.86 -0.99
C TYR A 82 26.08 7.66 -1.32
N GLU A 83 26.10 8.32 -2.47
CA GLU A 83 27.22 9.16 -2.89
C GLU A 83 27.38 10.38 -1.97
N ARG A 84 26.28 11.00 -1.52
CA ARG A 84 26.35 12.03 -0.46
C ARG A 84 26.93 11.53 0.86
N ALA A 85 26.76 10.24 1.18
CA ALA A 85 27.32 9.62 2.37
C ALA A 85 28.83 9.37 2.27
N SER A 86 29.32 9.23 1.04
CA SER A 86 30.58 8.55 0.76
C SER A 86 31.54 9.49 0.04
N GLU A 87 32.53 10.01 0.77
CA GLU A 87 33.51 11.00 0.27
C GLU A 87 34.33 10.55 -0.97
N GLN A 88 34.28 9.26 -1.35
CA GLN A 88 35.09 8.66 -2.41
C GLN A 88 34.31 7.71 -3.34
N ALA A 89 32.98 7.66 -3.24
CA ALA A 89 32.20 6.71 -4.05
C ALA A 89 31.96 7.27 -5.46
N ASN A 90 32.33 6.48 -6.48
CA ASN A 90 31.82 6.62 -7.84
C ASN A 90 30.82 5.49 -8.05
N GLY A 91 29.53 5.79 -7.90
CA GLY A 91 28.45 4.83 -8.05
C GLY A 91 28.20 3.98 -6.81
N TRP A 92 26.96 3.51 -6.73
CA TRP A 92 26.49 2.68 -5.62
C TRP A 92 26.60 1.20 -5.96
N PRO A 93 27.35 0.38 -5.19
CA PRO A 93 27.56 -1.05 -5.52
C PRO A 93 26.29 -1.89 -5.60
N LYS A 94 25.17 -1.40 -5.05
CA LYS A 94 23.88 -2.07 -5.04
C LYS A 94 22.93 -1.57 -6.12
N PHE A 95 23.36 -0.68 -7.01
CA PHE A 95 22.51 -0.13 -8.06
C PHE A 95 21.90 -1.24 -8.95
N GLU A 96 22.73 -2.12 -9.49
CA GLU A 96 22.28 -3.24 -10.32
C GLU A 96 21.32 -4.16 -9.56
N GLU A 97 21.66 -4.53 -8.32
CA GLU A 97 20.78 -5.31 -7.46
C GLU A 97 19.43 -4.61 -7.28
N CYS A 98 19.44 -3.31 -6.97
CA CYS A 98 18.26 -2.50 -6.77
C CYS A 98 17.34 -2.52 -8.01
N THR A 99 17.90 -2.36 -9.21
CA THR A 99 17.10 -2.32 -10.45
C THR A 99 16.45 -3.66 -10.79
N GLN A 100 17.00 -4.77 -10.27
CA GLN A 100 16.46 -6.12 -10.45
C GLN A 100 15.39 -6.47 -9.41
N ARG A 101 15.26 -5.69 -8.33
CA ARG A 101 14.24 -5.92 -7.30
C ARG A 101 12.86 -5.57 -7.81
N THR A 102 11.88 -6.34 -7.34
CA THR A 102 10.46 -6.07 -7.55
C THR A 102 9.86 -5.70 -6.22
N THR A 103 9.25 -4.53 -6.15
CA THR A 103 8.51 -4.06 -4.97
C THR A 103 7.01 -4.27 -5.15
N MET A 104 6.24 -4.06 -4.09
CA MET A 104 4.79 -4.05 -4.13
C MET A 104 4.20 -2.66 -4.43
N ALA A 105 5.02 -1.60 -4.48
CA ALA A 105 4.53 -0.26 -4.78
C ALA A 105 4.04 -0.13 -6.22
N SER A 106 2.96 0.65 -6.40
CA SER A 106 2.49 1.06 -7.70
C SER A 106 3.56 1.89 -8.41
N PRO A 107 3.71 1.78 -9.74
CA PRO A 107 4.72 2.56 -10.47
C PRO A 107 4.59 4.07 -10.21
N ARG A 108 3.36 4.56 -10.07
CA ARG A 108 3.06 5.96 -9.80
C ARG A 108 3.50 6.38 -8.41
N MET A 109 3.23 5.56 -7.38
CA MET A 109 3.62 5.86 -6.00
C MET A 109 5.15 5.86 -5.87
N LEU A 110 5.79 4.83 -6.41
CA LEU A 110 7.24 4.68 -6.33
C LEU A 110 7.97 5.82 -7.04
N ARG A 111 7.51 6.20 -8.25
CA ARG A 111 8.08 7.32 -8.99
C ARG A 111 7.89 8.65 -8.26
N ALA A 112 6.68 8.95 -7.78
CA ALA A 112 6.40 10.18 -7.05
C ALA A 112 7.25 10.30 -5.78
N THR A 113 7.38 9.20 -5.02
CA THR A 113 8.24 9.13 -3.83
C THR A 113 9.69 9.40 -4.20
N SER A 114 10.23 8.69 -5.21
CA SER A 114 11.62 8.83 -5.66
C SER A 114 11.95 10.25 -6.10
N GLU A 115 11.09 10.86 -6.92
CA GLU A 115 11.30 12.21 -7.45
C GLU A 115 11.25 13.27 -6.35
N CYS A 116 10.28 13.17 -5.44
CA CYS A 116 10.17 14.08 -4.30
C CYS A 116 11.39 13.95 -3.37
N SER A 117 11.78 12.72 -3.00
CA SER A 117 12.93 12.47 -2.13
C SER A 117 14.24 12.92 -2.76
N LEU A 118 14.45 12.69 -4.06
CA LEU A 118 15.62 13.18 -4.76
C LEU A 118 15.66 14.72 -4.82
N ALA A 119 14.52 15.36 -5.06
CA ALA A 119 14.42 16.82 -5.04
C ALA A 119 14.65 17.41 -3.62
N ALA A 120 14.25 16.70 -2.57
CA ALA A 120 14.56 17.05 -1.18
C ALA A 120 16.05 16.88 -0.91
N LEU A 121 16.65 15.75 -1.30
CA LEU A 121 18.07 15.45 -1.13
C LEU A 121 18.96 16.54 -1.73
N ARG A 122 18.64 16.99 -2.95
CA ARG A 122 19.42 18.02 -3.66
C ARG A 122 19.36 19.40 -3.01
N ARG A 123 18.31 19.68 -2.23
CA ARG A 123 18.13 20.95 -1.51
C ARG A 123 18.56 20.86 -0.04
N PHE A 124 18.73 19.65 0.49
CA PHE A 124 19.08 19.44 1.89
C PHE A 124 20.53 19.81 2.15
N GLU A 125 20.78 20.73 3.07
CA GLU A 125 22.13 21.16 3.44
C GLU A 125 22.72 20.23 4.51
N GLY A 126 24.01 19.87 4.36
CA GLY A 126 24.71 19.02 5.34
C GLY A 126 24.54 17.52 5.14
N ASP A 127 24.51 16.76 6.23
CA ASP A 127 24.46 15.30 6.22
C ASP A 127 23.01 14.80 6.07
N PRO A 128 22.64 14.09 4.98
CA PRO A 128 21.30 13.55 4.80
C PRO A 128 21.01 12.36 5.74
N PHE A 129 21.98 11.87 6.50
CA PHE A 129 21.78 10.77 7.45
C PHE A 129 21.32 11.26 8.82
N THR A 130 20.33 12.16 8.82
CA THR A 130 19.77 12.80 10.01
C THR A 130 18.27 12.55 10.10
N PRO A 131 17.67 12.63 11.32
CA PRO A 131 16.22 12.53 11.48
C PRO A 131 15.45 13.55 10.63
N ALA A 132 15.97 14.77 10.47
CA ALA A 132 15.33 15.82 9.68
C ALA A 132 15.17 15.41 8.20
N TYR A 133 16.18 14.79 7.60
CA TYR A 133 16.05 14.29 6.23
C TYR A 133 15.13 13.06 6.15
N ALA A 134 15.13 12.20 7.16
CA ALA A 134 14.20 11.07 7.23
C ALA A 134 12.73 11.53 7.28
N GLU A 135 12.44 12.66 7.94
CA GLU A 135 11.11 13.29 7.94
C GLU A 135 10.71 13.78 6.53
N GLU A 136 11.63 14.37 5.76
CA GLU A 136 11.37 14.76 4.37
C GLU A 136 11.04 13.56 3.47
N VAL A 137 11.80 12.47 3.60
CA VAL A 137 11.51 11.22 2.87
C VAL A 137 10.16 10.64 3.28
N SER A 138 9.84 10.68 4.58
CA SER A 138 8.55 10.22 5.10
C SER A 138 7.38 11.06 4.57
N ARG A 139 7.54 12.39 4.50
CA ARG A 139 6.58 13.32 3.91
C ARG A 139 6.34 12.99 2.43
N CYS A 140 7.40 12.81 1.65
CA CYS A 140 7.31 12.42 0.24
C CYS A 140 6.54 11.11 0.05
N GLY A 141 6.79 10.10 0.88
CA GLY A 141 6.04 8.83 0.84
C GLY A 141 4.55 9.00 1.14
N ALA A 142 4.21 9.77 2.18
CA ALA A 142 2.83 10.03 2.57
C ALA A 142 2.05 10.83 1.50
N GLU A 143 2.68 11.82 0.88
CA GLU A 143 2.12 12.59 -0.23
C GLU A 143 1.90 11.70 -1.46
N ALA A 144 2.88 10.86 -1.80
CA ALA A 144 2.77 9.92 -2.91
C ALA A 144 1.62 8.94 -2.70
N MET A 145 1.50 8.34 -1.51
CA MET A 145 0.38 7.44 -1.18
C MET A 145 -0.98 8.12 -1.32
N THR A 146 -1.07 9.38 -0.90
CA THR A 146 -2.30 10.18 -1.02
C THR A 146 -2.62 10.49 -2.48
N ALA A 147 -1.61 10.84 -3.29
CA ALA A 147 -1.77 11.14 -4.71
C ALA A 147 -2.07 9.89 -5.57
N THR A 148 -1.84 8.69 -5.02
CA THR A 148 -2.13 7.41 -5.69
C THR A 148 -3.30 6.65 -5.08
N SER A 149 -4.16 7.31 -4.30
CA SER A 149 -5.37 6.67 -3.79
C SER A 149 -6.21 6.10 -4.92
N LEU A 150 -6.81 4.94 -4.66
CA LEU A 150 -7.78 4.36 -5.58
C LEU A 150 -9.11 5.09 -5.49
N PRO A 151 -9.80 5.34 -6.61
CA PRO A 151 -11.18 5.79 -6.56
C PRO A 151 -12.04 4.69 -5.95
N ARG A 152 -13.10 5.09 -5.24
CA ARG A 152 -14.01 4.17 -4.54
C ARG A 152 -14.57 3.05 -5.43
N SER A 153 -14.81 3.33 -6.72
CA SER A 153 -15.26 2.34 -7.71
C SER A 153 -14.31 1.15 -7.83
N ASP A 154 -13.01 1.42 -7.75
CA ASP A 154 -11.95 0.43 -7.93
C ASP A 154 -11.66 -0.33 -6.63
N LEU A 155 -12.16 0.17 -5.50
CA LEU A 155 -12.10 -0.50 -4.21
C LEU A 155 -13.23 -1.55 -4.03
N ALA A 156 -14.31 -1.44 -4.82
CA ALA A 156 -15.47 -2.34 -4.74
C ALA A 156 -15.13 -3.85 -4.77
N PRO A 157 -14.17 -4.35 -5.59
CA PRO A 157 -13.81 -5.77 -5.60
C PRO A 157 -13.20 -6.26 -4.28
N TYR A 158 -12.57 -5.38 -3.51
CA TYR A 158 -11.97 -5.70 -2.21
C TYR A 158 -13.03 -5.72 -1.12
N MET A 159 -13.89 -4.71 -1.10
CA MET A 159 -15.05 -4.66 -0.21
C MET A 159 -15.98 -5.86 -0.42
N ALA A 160 -16.19 -6.27 -1.68
CA ALA A 160 -17.02 -7.42 -1.99
C ALA A 160 -16.45 -8.72 -1.41
N VAL A 161 -15.13 -8.91 -1.45
CA VAL A 161 -14.48 -10.08 -0.86
C VAL A 161 -14.56 -10.04 0.67
N LEU A 162 -14.23 -8.90 1.29
CA LEU A 162 -14.31 -8.72 2.75
C LEU A 162 -15.74 -8.96 3.27
N CYS A 163 -16.72 -8.25 2.71
CA CYS A 163 -18.10 -8.34 3.16
C CYS A 163 -18.76 -9.67 2.78
N GLY A 164 -18.38 -10.27 1.66
CA GLY A 164 -18.79 -11.63 1.32
C GLY A 164 -18.28 -12.65 2.35
N ARG A 165 -17.04 -12.48 2.81
CA ARG A 165 -16.45 -13.34 3.83
C ARG A 165 -17.18 -13.22 5.17
N LEU A 166 -17.41 -12.00 5.64
CA LEU A 166 -18.10 -11.74 6.91
C LEU A 166 -19.56 -12.20 6.89
N ALA A 167 -20.27 -11.96 5.77
CA ALA A 167 -21.62 -12.47 5.60
C ALA A 167 -21.67 -14.00 5.59
N GLY A 168 -20.67 -14.65 4.97
CA GLY A 168 -20.54 -16.11 5.00
C GLY A 168 -20.24 -16.68 6.38
N CYS A 169 -19.60 -15.91 7.25
CA CYS A 169 -19.38 -16.25 8.66
C CYS A 169 -20.62 -16.02 9.54
N GLY A 170 -21.62 -15.29 9.05
CA GLY A 170 -22.79 -14.88 9.84
C GLY A 170 -22.51 -13.74 10.82
N ASP A 171 -21.35 -13.09 10.72
CA ASP A 171 -20.92 -12.03 11.64
C ASP A 171 -21.63 -10.70 11.36
N LEU A 172 -21.83 -10.38 10.08
CA LEU A 172 -22.48 -9.15 9.62
C LEU A 172 -23.08 -9.36 8.24
N ASP A 173 -24.27 -8.81 7.97
CA ASP A 173 -24.82 -8.85 6.62
C ASP A 173 -23.99 -7.99 5.65
N TYR A 174 -24.04 -8.33 4.37
CA TYR A 174 -23.20 -7.69 3.35
C TYR A 174 -23.44 -6.18 3.23
N ALA A 175 -24.69 -5.72 3.33
CA ALA A 175 -25.03 -4.32 3.12
C ALA A 175 -24.52 -3.46 4.29
N THR A 176 -24.73 -3.93 5.52
CA THR A 176 -24.21 -3.28 6.72
C THR A 176 -22.69 -3.28 6.74
N CYS A 177 -22.04 -4.41 6.41
CA CYS A 177 -20.59 -4.47 6.29
C CYS A 177 -20.06 -3.44 5.29
N ARG A 178 -20.65 -3.39 4.09
CA ARG A 178 -20.20 -2.48 3.05
C ARG A 178 -20.29 -1.04 3.52
N GLN A 179 -21.42 -0.64 4.11
CA GLN A 179 -21.61 0.71 4.62
C GLN A 179 -20.61 1.06 5.73
N SER A 180 -20.42 0.18 6.72
CA SER A 180 -19.48 0.41 7.82
C SER A 180 -18.03 0.52 7.35
N LEU A 181 -17.61 -0.33 6.41
CA LEU A 181 -16.27 -0.24 5.82
C LEU A 181 -16.11 1.01 4.98
N GLU A 182 -17.14 1.37 4.22
CA GLU A 182 -17.18 2.57 3.40
C GLU A 182 -17.01 3.85 4.24
N ASP A 183 -17.68 3.95 5.38
CA ASP A 183 -17.65 5.13 6.24
C ASP A 183 -16.42 5.18 7.15
N GLY A 184 -15.92 4.02 7.60
CA GLY A 184 -14.84 3.93 8.58
C GLY A 184 -13.44 3.74 7.97
N LEU A 185 -13.27 2.74 7.10
CA LEU A 185 -11.97 2.27 6.60
C LEU A 185 -11.72 2.58 5.12
N GLY A 186 -12.73 3.08 4.40
CA GLY A 186 -12.67 3.39 2.98
C GLY A 186 -11.45 4.22 2.61
N PRO A 187 -11.26 5.42 3.19
CA PRO A 187 -10.13 6.29 2.84
C PRO A 187 -8.75 5.67 3.12
N GLN A 188 -8.63 4.84 4.15
CA GLN A 188 -7.38 4.14 4.48
C GLN A 188 -7.10 3.04 3.45
N LEU A 189 -8.12 2.26 3.09
CA LEU A 189 -8.01 1.21 2.08
C LEU A 189 -7.75 1.79 0.68
N GLU A 190 -8.39 2.90 0.32
CA GLU A 190 -8.14 3.62 -0.94
C GLU A 190 -6.66 4.01 -1.06
N ARG A 191 -6.08 4.58 -0.01
CA ARG A 191 -4.64 4.94 0.02
C ARG A 191 -3.73 3.72 0.01
N ALA A 192 -3.97 2.74 0.89
CA ALA A 192 -3.11 1.57 1.04
C ALA A 192 -3.08 0.73 -0.25
N ILE A 193 -4.26 0.36 -0.77
CA ILE A 193 -4.37 -0.47 -1.98
C ILE A 193 -3.96 0.34 -3.22
N GLY A 194 -4.21 1.66 -3.22
CA GLY A 194 -3.74 2.54 -4.29
C GLY A 194 -2.23 2.67 -4.38
N ALA A 195 -1.54 2.66 -3.24
CA ALA A 195 -0.08 2.61 -3.17
C ALA A 195 0.50 1.31 -3.74
N MET A 196 -0.28 0.25 -3.90
CA MET A 196 0.19 -1.07 -4.37
C MET A 196 0.05 -1.24 -5.89
N ASN A 197 0.96 -1.99 -6.51
CA ASN A 197 0.84 -2.47 -7.88
C ASN A 197 -0.17 -3.64 -7.99
N SER A 198 -0.42 -4.13 -9.21
CA SER A 198 -1.37 -5.22 -9.43
C SER A 198 -1.08 -6.49 -8.63
N ARG A 199 0.20 -6.82 -8.38
CA ARG A 199 0.57 -7.99 -7.57
C ARG A 199 0.20 -7.81 -6.11
N GLY A 200 0.64 -6.72 -5.47
CA GLY A 200 0.30 -6.46 -4.05
C GLY A 200 -1.21 -6.40 -3.84
N ARG A 201 -1.92 -5.78 -4.79
CA ARG A 201 -3.39 -5.76 -4.87
C ARG A 201 -4.03 -7.15 -4.91
N GLN A 202 -3.48 -8.08 -5.67
CA GLN A 202 -3.97 -9.46 -5.72
C GLN A 202 -3.72 -10.20 -4.40
N GLU A 203 -2.55 -10.00 -3.80
CA GLU A 203 -2.18 -10.62 -2.52
C GLU A 203 -3.11 -10.12 -1.38
N VAL A 204 -3.39 -8.82 -1.29
CA VAL A 204 -4.36 -8.26 -0.34
C VAL A 204 -5.75 -8.85 -0.54
N ARG A 205 -6.24 -8.88 -1.78
CA ARG A 205 -7.57 -9.45 -2.09
C ARG A 205 -7.66 -10.93 -1.70
N ALA A 206 -6.60 -11.70 -1.96
CA ALA A 206 -6.54 -13.10 -1.57
C ALA A 206 -6.50 -13.28 -0.05
N CYS A 207 -5.81 -12.40 0.68
CA CYS A 207 -5.77 -12.41 2.13
C CYS A 207 -7.14 -12.09 2.74
N PHE A 208 -7.84 -11.08 2.22
CA PHE A 208 -9.21 -10.74 2.64
C PHE A 208 -10.20 -11.90 2.48
N GLY A 209 -10.01 -12.76 1.46
CA GLY A 209 -10.83 -13.96 1.28
C GLY A 209 -10.62 -15.05 2.33
N LYS A 210 -9.57 -14.93 3.15
CA LYS A 210 -9.15 -15.92 4.15
C LYS A 210 -9.29 -15.44 5.59
N LEU A 211 -9.91 -14.27 5.82
CA LEU A 211 -10.11 -13.76 7.17
C LEU A 211 -10.86 -14.78 8.05
N ALA A 212 -10.55 -14.81 9.34
CA ALA A 212 -11.21 -15.70 10.28
C ALA A 212 -12.65 -15.23 10.52
N CYS A 213 -13.54 -16.16 10.86
CA CYS A 213 -14.86 -15.83 11.36
C CYS A 213 -14.77 -15.44 12.83
N GLY A 214 -15.49 -14.40 13.23
CA GLY A 214 -15.40 -13.82 14.56
C GLY A 214 -14.09 -13.07 14.84
N GLY A 215 -14.11 -12.24 15.89
CA GLY A 215 -12.99 -11.38 16.28
C GLY A 215 -13.06 -9.98 15.67
N ASP A 216 -12.07 -9.15 16.02
CA ASP A 216 -11.99 -7.78 15.51
C ASP A 216 -11.49 -7.78 14.06
N LEU A 217 -12.21 -7.08 13.20
CA LEU A 217 -11.92 -6.96 11.77
C LEU A 217 -10.70 -6.06 11.52
N GLY A 218 -10.50 -5.02 12.34
CA GLY A 218 -9.42 -4.06 12.16
C GLY A 218 -8.03 -4.74 12.13
N PRO A 219 -7.64 -5.47 13.19
CA PRO A 219 -6.37 -6.19 13.24
C PRO A 219 -6.19 -7.22 12.11
N GLN A 220 -7.27 -7.88 11.71
CA GLN A 220 -7.23 -8.85 10.61
C GLN A 220 -6.96 -8.19 9.26
N ILE A 221 -7.59 -7.04 8.99
CA ILE A 221 -7.31 -6.23 7.80
C ILE A 221 -5.86 -5.72 7.85
N SER A 222 -5.40 -5.19 8.99
CA SER A 222 -4.02 -4.73 9.14
C SER A 222 -3.01 -5.86 8.86
N ALA A 223 -3.24 -7.06 9.40
CA ALA A 223 -2.38 -8.22 9.16
C ALA A 223 -2.28 -8.63 7.67
N CYS A 224 -3.31 -8.33 6.87
CA CYS A 224 -3.26 -8.52 5.42
C CYS A 224 -2.50 -7.41 4.68
N LEU A 225 -2.50 -6.19 5.21
CA LEU A 225 -1.89 -5.04 4.56
C LEU A 225 -0.42 -4.87 4.93
N GLU A 226 -0.06 -5.03 6.20
CA GLU A 226 1.28 -4.77 6.76
C GLU A 226 2.41 -5.44 5.96
N PRO A 227 2.37 -6.74 5.63
CA PRO A 227 3.47 -7.37 4.89
C PRO A 227 3.68 -6.75 3.50
N ILE A 228 2.59 -6.33 2.85
CA ILE A 228 2.64 -5.71 1.51
C ILE A 228 3.13 -4.26 1.62
N MET A 229 2.75 -3.57 2.69
CA MET A 229 3.18 -2.20 3.01
C MET A 229 4.68 -2.14 3.28
N ASP A 230 5.24 -3.13 3.99
CA ASP A 230 6.68 -3.25 4.25
C ASP A 230 7.47 -3.47 2.96
N ASP A 231 6.90 -4.17 1.98
CA ASP A 231 7.51 -4.47 0.68
C ASP A 231 7.25 -3.40 -0.39
N LEU A 232 6.69 -2.23 -0.04
CA LEU A 232 6.45 -1.15 -1.00
C LEU A 232 7.76 -0.57 -1.55
N LEU A 233 8.78 -0.44 -0.71
CA LEU A 233 10.06 0.14 -1.08
C LEU A 233 11.17 -0.85 -0.79
N TRP A 234 12.09 -1.01 -1.74
CA TRP A 234 13.29 -1.80 -1.48
C TRP A 234 14.37 -0.93 -0.86
N LEU A 235 14.95 -1.36 0.26
CA LEU A 235 16.11 -0.73 0.88
C LEU A 235 17.26 -1.73 1.02
N PRO A 236 18.52 -1.31 0.82
CA PRO A 236 19.67 -2.17 1.06
C PRO A 236 19.73 -2.57 2.54
N GLY A 237 20.08 -3.83 2.79
CA GLY A 237 20.16 -4.40 4.13
C GLY A 237 21.47 -4.17 4.86
#